data_AF-A0A1H3GJT9-F1
#
_entry.id   AF-A0A1H3GJT9-F1
#
_cell.length_a   1.000
_cell.length_b   1.000
_cell.length_c   1.000
_cell.angle_alpha   90.00
_cell.angle_beta   90.00
_cell.angle_gamma   90.00
#
_symmetry.space_group_name_H-M   'P 1'
#
loop_
_entity.id
_entity.type
_entity.pdbx_description
1 polymer ?
#
loop_
_entity_poly.entity_id
_entity_poly.type
_entity_poly.pdbx_seq_one_letter_code
_entity_poly.pdbx_strand_id
1 'polypeptide(L)'
;MWRVEPLRLVLLFVHLIGFALLLGGAITQYLTGRLKINSAMLWGAAIQVLTGVGLSAPLRDGHEPSPAKLATKLVLGLMIFAMVFFSRKREAVNRGHFLAIIGLTLLNAGVAVFWR
;
A
#
# COMPACT_ATOMS: atom_id res chain seq x y z
N MET A 1 2.42 22.06 -17.97
CA MET A 1 1.19 21.24 -17.78
C MET A 1 1.29 19.81 -18.33
N TRP A 2 1.77 19.53 -19.55
CA TRP A 2 1.90 18.15 -20.09
C TRP A 2 3.09 17.32 -19.56
N ARG A 3 4.10 17.96 -18.96
CA ARG A 3 5.39 17.31 -18.67
C ARG A 3 5.34 16.33 -17.48
N VAL A 4 4.42 16.51 -16.52
CA VAL A 4 4.38 15.71 -15.28
C VAL A 4 3.27 14.66 -15.25
N GLU A 5 2.27 14.80 -16.12
CA GLU A 5 1.12 13.90 -16.16
C GLU A 5 1.50 12.44 -16.53
N PRO A 6 2.39 12.19 -17.51
CA PRO A 6 2.85 10.83 -17.79
C PRO A 6 3.52 10.17 -16.58
N LEU A 7 4.34 10.92 -15.84
CA LEU A 7 4.97 10.44 -14.62
C LEU A 7 3.93 10.09 -13.55
N ARG A 8 2.92 10.95 -13.35
CA ARG A 8 1.83 10.69 -12.40
C ARG A 8 1.06 9.42 -12.76
N LEU A 9 0.78 9.20 -14.04
CA LEU A 9 0.09 7.98 -14.51
C LEU A 9 0.95 6.73 -14.32
N VAL A 10 2.25 6.80 -14.61
CA VAL A 10 3.20 5.71 -14.35
C VAL A 10 3.25 5.40 -12.85
N LEU A 11 3.37 6.42 -11.99
CA LEU A 11 3.37 6.24 -10.54
C LEU A 11 2.07 5.61 -10.05
N LEU A 12 0.92 6.05 -10.57
CA LEU A 12 -0.38 5.47 -10.25
C LEU A 12 -0.47 4.00 -10.68
N PHE A 13 -0.01 3.68 -11.89
CA PHE A 13 0.00 2.32 -12.39
C PHE A 13 0.88 1.40 -11.55
N VAL A 14 2.10 1.85 -11.21
CA VAL A 14 3.01 1.11 -10.31
C VAL A 14 2.43 1.00 -8.90
N HIS A 15 1.72 2.03 -8.42
CA HIS A 15 1.00 1.96 -7.15
C HIS A 15 -0.04 0.83 -7.19
N LEU A 16 -0.86 0.74 -8.23
CA LEU A 16 -1.85 -0.34 -8.39
C LEU A 16 -1.20 -1.73 -8.43
N ILE A 17 -0.05 -1.87 -9.11
CA ILE A 17 0.74 -3.11 -9.09
C ILE A 17 1.19 -3.44 -7.65
N GLY A 18 1.72 -2.46 -6.92
CA GLY A 18 2.14 -2.65 -5.52
C GLY A 18 0.98 -3.11 -4.63
N PHE A 19 -0.21 -2.53 -4.82
CA PHE A 19 -1.42 -2.95 -4.11
C PHE A 19 -1.79 -4.40 -4.45
N ALA A 20 -1.79 -4.76 -5.74
CA ALA A 20 -2.10 -6.11 -6.20
C ALA A 20 -1.10 -7.15 -5.65
N LEU A 21 0.21 -6.83 -5.64
CA LEU A 21 1.24 -7.68 -5.05
C LEU A 21 1.03 -7.88 -3.53
N LEU A 22 0.75 -6.80 -2.82
CA LEU A 22 0.54 -6.84 -1.37
C LEU A 22 -0.71 -7.66 -1.00
N LEU A 23 -1.86 -7.28 -1.55
CA LEU A 23 -3.13 -7.91 -1.22
C LEU A 23 -3.22 -9.32 -1.81
N GLY A 24 -2.84 -9.51 -3.07
CA GLY A 24 -2.81 -10.83 -3.72
C GLY A 24 -1.82 -11.78 -3.07
N GLY A 25 -0.63 -11.29 -2.71
CA GLY A 25 0.34 -12.05 -1.91
C GLY A 25 -0.21 -12.47 -0.55
N ALA A 26 -0.97 -11.60 0.12
CA ALA A 26 -1.61 -11.92 1.39
C ALA A 26 -2.75 -12.95 1.24
N ILE A 27 -3.63 -12.78 0.25
CA ILE A 27 -4.76 -13.68 -0.01
C ILE A 27 -4.25 -15.08 -0.37
N THR A 28 -3.31 -15.17 -1.31
CA THR A 28 -2.72 -16.47 -1.71
C THR A 28 -2.12 -17.19 -0.50
N GLN A 29 -1.37 -16.47 0.33
CA GLN A 29 -0.80 -17.05 1.56
C GLN A 29 -1.88 -17.49 2.55
N TYR A 30 -2.94 -16.69 2.73
CA TYR A 30 -4.07 -17.05 3.58
C TYR A 30 -4.72 -18.37 3.16
N LEU A 31 -4.93 -18.54 1.85
CA LEU A 31 -5.50 -19.75 1.28
C LEU A 31 -4.62 -20.99 1.46
N THR A 32 -3.30 -20.83 1.59
CA THR A 32 -2.40 -21.97 1.92
C THR A 32 -2.51 -22.45 3.36
N GLY A 33 -3.15 -21.70 4.25
CA GLY A 33 -3.21 -21.98 5.70
C GLY A 33 -1.90 -21.74 6.46
N ARG A 34 -0.77 -21.55 5.76
CA ARG A 34 0.54 -21.25 6.37
C ARG A 34 0.77 -19.74 6.35
N LEU A 35 0.47 -19.04 7.43
CA LEU A 35 0.57 -17.59 7.48
C LEU A 35 2.03 -17.14 7.64
N LYS A 36 2.63 -16.64 6.56
CA LYS A 36 3.98 -16.06 6.55
C LYS A 36 4.03 -14.84 5.65
N ILE A 37 5.01 -13.97 5.83
CA ILE A 37 5.21 -12.87 4.87
C ILE A 37 5.97 -13.43 3.67
N ASN A 38 5.38 -13.34 2.47
CA ASN A 38 6.05 -13.69 1.24
C ASN A 38 6.66 -12.46 0.54
N SER A 39 7.49 -12.71 -0.48
CA SER A 39 8.19 -11.64 -1.21
C SER A 39 7.23 -10.67 -1.91
N ALA A 40 6.07 -11.14 -2.38
CA ALA A 40 5.07 -10.28 -3.02
C ALA A 40 4.48 -9.27 -2.02
N MET A 41 4.18 -9.70 -0.79
CA MET A 41 3.76 -8.79 0.29
C MET A 41 4.82 -7.74 0.60
N LEU A 42 6.09 -8.14 0.72
CA LEU A 42 7.18 -7.23 1.03
C LEU A 42 7.38 -6.16 -0.04
N TRP A 43 7.51 -6.58 -1.30
CA TRP A 43 7.70 -5.66 -2.42
C TRP A 43 6.45 -4.82 -2.67
N GLY A 44 5.27 -5.41 -2.55
CA GLY A 44 4.00 -4.68 -2.66
C GLY A 44 3.90 -3.54 -1.64
N ALA A 45 4.21 -3.81 -0.37
CA ALA A 45 4.21 -2.79 0.68
C ALA A 45 5.26 -1.69 0.44
N ALA A 46 6.47 -2.06 0.01
CA ALA A 46 7.52 -1.08 -0.31
C ALA A 46 7.11 -0.17 -1.48
N ILE A 47 6.60 -0.76 -2.56
CA ILE A 47 6.11 -0.03 -3.74
C ILE A 47 4.97 0.92 -3.33
N GLN A 48 4.03 0.44 -2.53
CA GLN A 48 2.89 1.23 -2.05
C GLN A 48 3.34 2.50 -1.32
N VAL A 49 4.31 2.41 -0.41
CA VAL A 49 4.84 3.58 0.31
C VAL A 49 5.57 4.53 -0.66
N LEU A 50 6.51 4.03 -1.46
CA LEU A 50 7.32 4.85 -2.34
C LEU A 50 6.49 5.61 -3.37
N THR A 51 5.58 4.89 -4.05
CA THR A 51 4.68 5.50 -5.03
C THR A 51 3.62 6.37 -4.37
N GLY A 52 3.15 6.03 -3.17
CA GLY A 52 2.22 6.87 -2.41
C GLY A 52 2.81 8.24 -2.05
N VAL A 53 4.08 8.27 -1.63
CA VAL A 53 4.83 9.52 -1.41
C VAL A 53 4.99 10.27 -2.73
N GLY A 54 5.39 9.60 -3.81
CA GLY A 54 5.51 10.24 -5.13
C GLY A 54 4.21 10.86 -5.64
N LEU A 55 3.08 10.18 -5.45
CA LEU A 55 1.74 10.66 -5.83
C LEU A 55 1.20 11.76 -4.91
N SER A 56 1.82 12.01 -3.75
CA SER A 56 1.43 13.07 -2.83
C SER A 56 1.99 14.45 -3.21
N ALA A 57 2.95 14.49 -4.14
CA ALA A 57 3.52 15.74 -4.62
C ALA A 57 2.43 16.64 -5.24
N PRO A 58 2.41 17.95 -4.92
CA PRO A 58 1.44 18.89 -5.45
C PRO A 58 1.75 19.18 -6.93
N LEU A 59 1.33 18.27 -7.79
CA LEU A 59 1.56 18.30 -9.24
C LEU A 59 0.28 18.64 -10.04
N ARG A 60 -0.83 18.95 -9.35
CA ARG A 60 -2.14 19.24 -9.95
C ARG A 60 -2.45 20.70 -9.72
N ASP A 61 -3.00 21.41 -10.70
CA ASP A 61 -3.50 22.76 -10.46
C ASP A 61 -4.92 22.66 -9.86
N GLY A 62 -5.02 22.81 -8.53
CA GLY A 62 -6.28 23.05 -7.80
C GLY A 62 -7.19 21.83 -7.56
N HIS A 63 -6.66 20.61 -7.67
CA HIS A 63 -7.42 19.36 -7.45
C HIS A 63 -6.66 18.36 -6.58
N GLU A 64 -5.85 18.86 -5.66
CA GLU A 64 -5.07 18.07 -4.73
C GLU A 64 -5.95 17.45 -3.64
N PRO A 65 -5.68 16.19 -3.25
CA PRO A 65 -6.30 15.62 -2.06
C PRO A 65 -6.00 16.47 -0.82
N SER A 66 -6.93 16.53 0.12
CA SER A 66 -6.70 17.25 1.38
C SER A 66 -5.44 16.74 2.09
N PRO A 67 -4.67 17.62 2.78
CA PRO A 67 -3.49 17.21 3.53
C PRO A 67 -3.79 16.11 4.55
N ALA A 68 -4.98 16.15 5.18
CA ALA A 68 -5.44 15.13 6.11
C ALA A 68 -5.59 13.75 5.45
N LYS A 69 -6.14 13.69 4.23
CA LYS A 69 -6.26 12.45 3.45
C LYS A 69 -4.87 11.90 3.10
N LEU A 70 -3.94 12.75 2.66
CA LEU A 70 -2.58 12.34 2.33
C LEU A 70 -1.81 11.82 3.56
N ALA A 71 -1.88 12.55 4.68
CA ALA A 71 -1.25 12.14 5.93
C ALA A 71 -1.79 10.81 6.44
N THR A 72 -3.12 10.62 6.41
CA THR A 72 -3.77 9.36 6.80
C THR A 72 -3.27 8.19 5.97
N LYS A 73 -3.22 8.35 4.64
CA LYS A 73 -2.71 7.30 3.74
C LYS A 73 -1.24 6.99 3.98
N LEU A 74 -0.42 8.00 4.26
CA LEU A 74 0.99 7.80 4.55
C LEU A 74 1.18 7.00 5.85
N VAL A 75 0.46 7.38 6.91
CA VAL A 75 0.51 6.66 8.20
C VAL A 75 0.10 5.20 8.02
N LEU A 76 -1.02 4.94 7.36
CA LEU A 76 -1.49 3.58 7.08
C LEU A 76 -0.46 2.80 6.25
N GLY A 77 0.07 3.39 5.18
CA GLY A 77 1.09 2.77 4.34
C GLY A 77 2.36 2.39 5.10
N LEU A 78 2.85 3.29 5.96
CA LEU A 78 4.04 3.04 6.80
C LEU A 78 3.78 1.97 7.87
N MET A 79 2.59 1.96 8.49
CA MET A 79 2.21 0.90 9.44
C MET A 79 2.21 -0.46 8.77
N ILE A 80 1.56 -0.57 7.60
CA ILE A 80 1.52 -1.82 6.81
C ILE A 80 2.94 -2.26 6.44
N PHE A 81 3.76 -1.35 5.91
CA PHE A 81 5.14 -1.66 5.55
C PHE A 81 5.96 -2.14 6.75
N ALA A 82 5.86 -1.47 7.91
CA ALA A 82 6.55 -1.90 9.13
C ALA A 82 6.11 -3.31 9.57
N MET A 83 4.79 -3.56 9.61
CA MET A 83 4.22 -4.86 9.99
C MET A 83 4.72 -5.99 9.09
N VAL A 84 4.81 -5.75 7.78
CA VAL A 84 5.33 -6.69 6.78
C VAL A 84 6.84 -6.85 6.92
N PHE A 85 7.58 -5.74 6.94
CA PHE A 85 9.04 -5.73 6.93
C PHE A 85 9.63 -6.41 8.17
N PHE A 86 9.16 -6.08 9.37
CA PHE A 86 9.69 -6.67 10.60
C PHE A 86 9.29 -8.13 10.80
N SER A 87 8.20 -8.57 10.15
CA SER A 87 7.76 -9.98 10.20
C SER A 87 8.35 -10.84 9.08
N ARG A 88 9.08 -10.25 8.11
CA ARG A 88 9.53 -10.93 6.88
C ARG A 88 10.42 -12.15 7.08
N LYS A 89 11.15 -12.21 8.19
CA LYS A 89 12.07 -13.32 8.52
C LYS A 89 11.43 -14.40 9.39
N ARG A 90 10.17 -14.22 9.80
CA ARG A 90 9.47 -15.19 10.64
C ARG A 90 8.95 -16.35 9.78
N GLU A 91 9.14 -17.57 10.25
CA GLU A 91 8.61 -18.77 9.59
C GLU A 91 7.08 -18.81 9.62
N ALA A 92 6.49 -18.25 10.67
CA ALA A 92 5.05 -18.07 10.82
C ALA A 92 4.71 -16.73 11.49
N VAL A 93 3.56 -16.19 11.14
CA VAL A 93 3.00 -14.93 11.66
C VAL A 93 1.68 -15.24 12.35
N ASN A 94 1.43 -14.58 13.48
CA ASN A 94 0.15 -14.70 14.17
C ASN A 94 -1.00 -14.29 13.24
N ARG A 95 -2.10 -15.05 13.25
CA ARG A 95 -3.31 -14.79 12.44
C ARG A 95 -3.84 -13.37 12.59
N GLY A 96 -3.90 -12.82 13.81
CA GLY A 96 -4.35 -11.46 14.06
C GLY A 96 -3.47 -10.41 13.36
N HIS A 97 -2.15 -10.54 13.45
CA HIS A 97 -1.21 -9.66 12.75
C HIS A 97 -1.35 -9.75 11.22
N PHE A 98 -1.51 -10.99 10.72
CA PHE A 98 -1.66 -11.23 9.29
C PHE A 98 -2.98 -10.65 8.73
N LEU A 99 -4.10 -10.88 9.43
CA LEU A 99 -5.39 -10.31 9.05
C LEU A 99 -5.41 -8.78 9.22
N ALA A 100 -4.70 -8.23 10.20
CA ALA A 100 -4.53 -6.79 10.35
C ALA A 100 -3.81 -6.17 9.14
N ILE A 101 -2.80 -6.82 8.55
CA ILE A 101 -2.17 -6.35 7.30
C ILE A 101 -3.21 -6.27 6.17
N ILE A 102 -4.04 -7.29 5.99
CA ILE A 102 -5.10 -7.30 4.97
C ILE A 102 -6.11 -6.19 5.23
N GLY A 103 -6.62 -6.11 6.46
CA GLY A 103 -7.60 -5.11 6.87
C GLY A 103 -7.10 -3.68 6.68
N LEU A 104 -5.87 -3.38 7.11
CA LEU A 104 -5.25 -2.07 6.92
C LEU A 104 -5.00 -1.76 5.44
N THR A 105 -4.63 -2.76 4.63
CA THR A 105 -4.45 -2.59 3.18
C THR A 105 -5.76 -2.18 2.51
N LEU A 106 -6.86 -2.87 2.84
CA LEU A 106 -8.20 -2.54 2.33
C LEU A 106 -8.70 -1.21 2.88
N LEU A 107 -8.44 -0.90 4.15
CA LEU A 107 -8.78 0.40 4.75
C LEU A 107 -8.05 1.54 4.04
N ASN A 108 -6.75 1.40 3.78
CA ASN A 108 -5.96 2.42 3.09
C ASN A 108 -6.48 2.66 1.65
N ALA A 109 -6.87 1.59 0.95
CA ALA A 109 -7.54 1.69 -0.34
C ALA A 109 -8.93 2.37 -0.21
N GLY A 110 -9.70 2.04 0.82
CA GLY A 110 -10.98 2.68 1.13
C GLY A 110 -10.85 4.18 1.37
N VAL A 111 -9.84 4.61 2.13
CA VAL A 111 -9.49 6.03 2.31
C VAL A 111 -9.18 6.68 0.95
N ALA A 112 -8.44 5.99 0.08
CA ALA A 112 -8.14 6.52 -1.24
C ALA A 112 -9.39 6.76 -2.09
N VAL A 113 -10.33 5.81 -2.09
CA VAL A 113 -11.50 5.78 -2.98
C VAL A 113 -12.67 6.59 -2.43
N PHE A 114 -12.97 6.49 -1.13
CA PHE A 114 -14.22 6.97 -0.56
C PHE A 114 -14.11 8.32 0.18
N TRP A 115 -12.92 8.70 0.68
CA TRP A 115 -12.73 9.99 1.35
C TRP A 115 -12.69 11.12 0.30
N ARG A 116 -13.60 12.11 0.40
CA ARG A 116 -13.61 13.32 -0.42
C ARG A 116 -13.12 14.53 0.35
#